data_AF-A0A6A8AJ75-F1
#
_entry.id   AF-A0A6A8AJ75-F1
#
_cell.length_a   1.000
_cell.length_b   1.000
_cell.length_c   1.000
_cell.angle_alpha   90.00
_cell.angle_beta   90.00
_cell.angle_gamma   90.00
#
_symmetry.space_group_name_H-M   'P 1'
#
loop_
_entity.id
_entity.type
_entity.pdbx_description
1 polymer ?
#
loop_
_entity_poly.entity_id
_entity_poly.type
_entity_poly.pdbx_seq_one_letter_code
_entity_poly.pdbx_strand_id
1 'polypeptide(L)' 'MALTTCPDCAGQVSDKAIACPACGYPMMQTKGKSAWPGMLGGVAGTYISAQAVVSIVLGSVMMFAFAAIMIAAIVS' A
#
# COMPACT_ATOMS: atom_id res chain seq x y z
N MET A 1 36.21 -5.51 20.06
CA MET A 1 34.88 -4.92 20.38
C MET A 1 34.86 -3.55 19.71
N ALA A 2 33.97 -3.30 18.74
CA ALA A 2 34.02 -2.09 17.92
C ALA A 2 33.00 -1.06 18.40
N LEU A 3 33.41 -0.16 19.30
CA LEU A 3 32.57 0.98 19.68
C LEU A 3 32.51 1.95 18.49
N THR A 4 31.30 2.26 18.04
CA THR A 4 31.03 3.27 17.00
C THR A 4 30.70 4.60 17.66
N THR A 5 31.15 5.70 17.06
CA THR A 5 30.80 7.03 17.55
C THR A 5 29.42 7.42 17.03
N CYS A 6 28.53 7.84 17.94
CA CYS A 6 27.25 8.39 17.55
C CYS A 6 27.48 9.75 16.86
N PRO A 7 26.93 9.98 15.65
CA PRO A 7 27.14 11.23 14.91
C PRO A 7 26.46 12.45 15.56
N ASP A 8 25.51 12.21 16.47
CA ASP A 8 24.70 13.26 17.08
C ASP A 8 25.29 13.75 18.42
N CYS A 9 25.68 12.81 19.29
CA CYS A 9 26.18 13.14 20.63
C CYS A 9 27.68 12.87 20.82
N ALA A 10 28.39 12.45 19.78
CA ALA A 10 29.79 12.01 19.81
C ALA A 10 30.12 10.92 20.87
N GLY A 11 29.08 10.27 21.41
CA GLY A 11 29.21 9.23 22.43
C GLY A 11 29.67 7.91 21.81
N GLN A 12 30.45 7.13 22.57
CA GLN A 12 30.87 5.79 22.16
C GLN A 12 29.74 4.79 22.45
N VAL A 13 29.20 4.18 21.40
CA VAL A 13 28.10 3.22 21.48
C VAL A 13 28.46 1.93 20.75
N SER A 14 27.96 0.80 21.23
CA SER A 14 28.23 -0.49 20.56
C SER A 14 27.62 -0.48 19.15
N ASP A 15 28.39 -1.01 18.21
CA ASP A 15 28.02 -1.35 16.83
C ASP A 15 26.72 -2.19 16.70
N LYS A 16 26.26 -2.81 17.79
CA LYS A 16 25.02 -3.62 17.85
C LYS A 16 23.82 -2.87 18.47
N ALA A 17 24.01 -1.63 18.94
CA ALA A 17 22.94 -0.88 19.60
C ALA A 17 21.86 -0.44 18.60
N ILE A 18 20.59 -0.68 18.95
CA ILE A 18 19.43 -0.32 18.11
C ILE A 18 19.28 1.22 18.04
N ALA A 19 19.50 1.88 19.17
CA ALA A 19 19.57 3.32 19.32
C ALA A 19 20.70 3.69 20.29
N CYS A 20 21.23 4.90 20.14
CA CYS A 20 22.20 5.47 21.07
C CYS A 20 21.53 5.68 22.44
N PRO A 21 22.02 5.05 23.53
CA PRO A 21 21.44 5.23 24.87
C PRO A 21 21.69 6.63 25.46
N ALA A 22 22.62 7.41 24.90
CA ALA A 22 22.95 8.75 25.39
C ALA A 22 22.01 9.84 24.84
N CYS A 23 21.65 9.79 23.55
CA CYS A 23 20.80 10.80 22.90
C CYS A 23 19.52 10.24 22.27
N GLY A 24 19.36 8.92 22.18
CA GLY A 24 18.21 8.28 21.53
C GLY A 24 18.33 8.17 20.01
N TYR A 25 19.45 8.58 19.39
CA TYR A 25 19.63 8.52 17.94
C TYR A 25 19.57 7.08 17.42
N PRO A 26 18.71 6.76 16.42
CA PRO A 26 18.54 5.41 15.91
C PRO A 26 19.78 4.97 15.10
N MET A 27 20.57 4.06 15.68
CA MET A 27 21.84 3.59 15.08
C MET A 27 21.63 2.36 14.17
N MET A 28 20.59 1.55 14.42
CA MET A 28 20.27 0.38 13.59
C MET A 28 19.18 0.71 12.57
N GLN A 29 19.58 1.18 11.39
CA GLN A 29 18.73 1.13 10.20
C GLN A 29 18.71 -0.33 9.73
N THR A 30 17.79 -1.14 10.28
CA THR A 30 17.54 -2.49 9.75
C THR A 30 17.20 -2.34 8.28
N LYS A 31 18.16 -2.68 7.42
CA LYS A 31 18.00 -2.93 5.98
C LYS A 31 17.17 -4.21 5.78
N GLY A 32 15.97 -4.22 6.35
CA GLY A 32 15.02 -5.32 6.34
C GLY A 32 13.90 -4.94 5.40
N LYS A 33 13.90 -5.59 4.23
CA LYS A 33 12.90 -5.44 3.18
C LYS A 33 11.50 -5.41 3.80
N SER A 34 10.81 -4.29 3.59
CA SER A 34 9.35 -4.14 3.64
C SER A 34 8.61 -5.29 4.33
N ALA A 35 8.42 -5.21 5.65
CA ALA A 35 7.44 -6.02 6.38
C ALA A 35 6.00 -5.44 6.23
N TRP A 36 5.72 -4.82 5.08
CA TRP A 36 4.47 -4.13 4.73
C TRP A 36 3.60 -4.79 3.64
N PRO A 37 4.05 -5.78 2.82
CA PRO A 37 3.21 -6.36 1.76
C PRO A 37 1.91 -7.00 2.25
N GLY A 38 1.86 -7.48 3.49
CA GLY A 38 0.66 -8.13 4.05
C GLY A 38 -0.49 -7.17 4.38
N MET A 39 -0.19 -5.94 4.78
CA MET A 39 -1.23 -4.97 5.22
C MET A 39 -1.81 -4.18 4.05
N LEU A 40 -1.02 -3.94 3.00
CA LEU A 40 -1.50 -3.31 1.76
C LEU A 40 -2.32 -4.30 0.91
N GLY A 41 -2.03 -5.60 0.94
CA GLY A 41 -2.77 -6.60 0.17
C GLY A 41 -4.24 -6.76 0.58
N GLY A 42 -4.56 -6.57 1.87
CA GLY A 42 -5.93 -6.69 2.38
C GLY A 42 -6.85 -5.55 1.94
N VAL A 43 -6.39 -4.30 2.09
CA VAL A 43 -7.14 -3.13 1.60
C VAL A 43 -7.16 -3.14 0.07
N ALA A 44 -6.10 -3.66 -0.56
CA ALA A 44 -6.00 -3.68 -2.01
C ALA A 44 -6.90 -4.64 -2.76
N GLY A 45 -7.10 -5.83 -2.19
CA GLY A 45 -7.99 -6.83 -2.77
C GLY A 45 -9.44 -6.35 -2.84
N THR A 46 -9.88 -5.56 -1.85
CA THR A 46 -11.27 -5.06 -1.81
C THR A 46 -11.55 -3.94 -2.81
N TYR A 47 -10.56 -3.09 -3.14
CA TYR A 47 -10.77 -2.05 -4.16
C TYR A 47 -10.83 -2.64 -5.57
N ILE A 48 -9.99 -3.64 -5.89
CA ILE A 48 -9.99 -4.29 -7.21
C ILE A 48 -11.31 -5.04 -7.44
N SER A 49 -11.83 -5.73 -6.44
CA SER A 49 -13.11 -6.44 -6.56
C SER A 49 -14.29 -5.48 -6.70
N ALA A 50 -14.32 -4.40 -5.93
CA ALA A 50 -15.38 -3.39 -6.04
C ALA A 50 -15.39 -2.71 -7.42
N GLN A 51 -14.22 -2.31 -7.94
CA GLN A 51 -14.15 -1.64 -9.25
C GLN A 51 -14.54 -2.56 -10.41
N ALA A 52 -14.19 -3.84 -10.35
CA ALA A 52 -14.60 -4.83 -11.36
C ALA A 52 -16.12 -5.08 -11.34
N VAL A 53 -16.72 -5.18 -10.15
CA VAL A 53 -18.18 -5.37 -10.05
C VAL A 53 -18.92 -4.13 -10.56
N VAL A 54 -18.47 -2.93 -10.22
CA VAL A 54 -19.09 -1.68 -10.68
C VAL A 54 -19.05 -1.56 -12.19
N SER A 55 -17.91 -1.87 -12.84
CA SER A 55 -17.81 -1.80 -14.31
C SER A 55 -18.71 -2.81 -15.02
N ILE A 56 -18.86 -4.03 -14.47
CA ILE A 56 -19.78 -5.05 -15.00
C ILE A 56 -21.23 -4.59 -14.90
N VAL A 57 -21.63 -4.04 -13.74
CA VAL A 57 -23.00 -3.55 -13.53
C VAL A 57 -23.32 -2.39 -14.46
N LEU A 58 -22.45 -1.36 -14.54
CA LEU A 58 -22.63 -0.25 -15.48
C LEU A 58 -22.69 -0.72 -16.93
N GLY A 59 -21.82 -1.65 -17.33
CA GLY A 59 -21.80 -2.22 -18.68
C GLY A 59 -23.10 -2.93 -19.02
N SER A 60 -23.62 -3.78 -18.13
CA SER A 60 -24.88 -4.49 -18.34
C SER A 60 -26.06 -3.52 -18.49
N VAL A 61 -26.20 -2.54 -17.61
CA VAL A 61 -27.28 -1.53 -17.67
C VAL A 61 -27.23 -0.75 -18.98
N MET A 62 -26.04 -0.32 -19.40
CA MET A 62 -25.87 0.44 -20.63
C MET A 62 -26.20 -0.41 -21.88
N MET A 63 -25.89 -1.71 -21.85
CA MET A 63 -26.24 -2.63 -22.93
C MET A 63 -27.76 -2.85 -23.04
N PHE A 64 -28.45 -3.06 -21.92
CA PHE A 64 -29.91 -3.23 -21.91
C PHE A 64 -30.64 -1.96 -22.34
N ALA A 65 -30.19 -0.78 -21.90
CA ALA A 65 -30.76 0.49 -22.31
C ALA A 65 -30.63 0.70 -23.83
N PHE A 66 -29.46 0.41 -24.39
CA PHE A 66 -29.22 0.55 -25.83
C PHE A 66 -30.10 -0.41 -26.66
N ALA A 67 -30.21 -1.67 -26.23
CA ALA A 67 -31.07 -2.65 -26.89
C ALA A 67 -32.55 -2.20 -26.88
N ALA A 68 -33.04 -1.70 -25.75
CA ALA A 68 -34.42 -1.22 -25.63
C ALA A 68 -34.69 -0.02 -26.56
N ILE A 69 -33.77 0.94 -26.65
CA ILE A 69 -33.90 2.10 -27.53
C ILE A 69 -33.95 1.68 -29.00
N MET A 70 -33.07 0.77 -29.43
CA MET A 70 -33.06 0.27 -30.81
C MET A 70 -34.34 -0.47 -31.17
N ILE A 71 -34.87 -1.30 -30.28
CA ILE A 71 -36.14 -2.01 -30.50
C ILE A 71 -37.29 -1.01 -30.64
N ALA A 72 -37.34 0.00 -29.77
CA ALA A 72 -38.37 1.03 -29.84
C ALA A 72 -38.32 1.82 -31.16
N ALA A 73 -37.11 2.16 -31.62
CA ALA A 73 -36.91 2.89 -32.88
C ALA A 73 -37.25 2.06 -34.13
N ILE A 74 -37.17 0.72 -34.07
CA ILE A 74 -37.60 -0.16 -35.17
C ILE A 74 -39.12 -0.27 -35.24
N VAL A 75 -39.82 -0.15 -34.10
CA VAL A 75 -41.27 -0.31 -34.00
C VAL A 75 -42.04 0.97 -34.32
N SER A 76 -41.42 2.15 -34.17
CA SER A 76 -41.97 3.47 -34.52
C SER A 76 -41.80 3.80 -35.99
#